data_AF-A0A8T2T668-F1
#
_entry.id   AF-A0A8T2T668-F1
#
_cell.length_a   1.000
_cell.length_b   1.000
_cell.length_c   1.000
_cell.angle_alpha   90.00
_cell.angle_beta   90.00
_cell.angle_gamma   90.00
#
_symmetry.space_group_name_H-M   'P 1'
#
loop_
_entity.id
_entity.type
_entity.pdbx_description
1 polymer ?
#
loop_
_entity_poly.entity_id
_entity_poly.type
_entity_poly.pdbx_seq_one_letter_code
_entity_poly.pdbx_strand_id
1 'polypeptide(L)'
;MIMQLARQLSVCGLTDLDLITGRFCEKVIDALTDDLVDGDGYIVQVKQGAMVAVWWRFCFDKEAMDYQETVDSIMIGLRSSRHVFRSVLSNPLVLLSSVEKTWKRVEMGVDLLSTFLEWGIEHSDGPFQIHSDILEPDDFIELYKVLEVLQNVILFCPQSATRQNAYKVLVNMIRNVLPPEEKFKALKQLITQSEQSSMISLLMYVVKEEVDNAISLRRDPSKQHLNSPFASEKVMELINFVLRPTTGPPELPQQIDAVLSALNLYRFLLIKEEAGRSNYTGVLLKSSLEEACSKWFHPLRTFLEGFKRSFCASDADVTASVLLSVSCVEGVLYRCLELAEAALKNHYT
;
A
#
# COMPACT_ATOMS: atom_id res chain seq x y z
N MET A 1 -29.06 -12.28 20.67
CA MET A 1 -28.92 -13.05 19.41
C MET A 1 -27.47 -13.32 19.05
N ILE A 2 -26.60 -12.31 18.84
CA ILE A 2 -25.19 -12.54 18.44
C ILE A 2 -24.36 -13.24 19.54
N MET A 3 -24.50 -12.87 20.83
CA MET A 3 -23.82 -13.60 21.93
C MET A 3 -24.30 -15.05 22.08
N GLN A 4 -25.54 -15.35 21.71
CA GLN A 4 -26.05 -16.73 21.68
C GLN A 4 -25.44 -17.49 20.50
N LEU A 5 -25.24 -16.82 19.36
CA LEU A 5 -24.61 -17.39 18.17
C LEU A 5 -23.11 -17.70 18.41
N ALA A 6 -22.36 -16.77 19.01
CA ALA A 6 -20.96 -16.98 19.36
C ALA A 6 -20.78 -18.15 20.34
N ARG A 7 -21.64 -18.24 21.37
CA ARG A 7 -21.68 -19.40 22.29
C ARG A 7 -22.10 -20.68 21.60
N GLN A 8 -22.96 -20.62 20.58
CA GLN A 8 -23.35 -21.80 19.81
C GLN A 8 -22.23 -22.27 18.87
N LEU A 9 -21.41 -21.37 18.32
CA LEU A 9 -20.26 -21.75 17.50
C LEU A 9 -19.24 -22.57 18.30
N SER A 10 -18.97 -22.20 19.55
CA SER A 10 -18.09 -22.98 20.44
C SER A 10 -18.71 -24.34 20.83
N VAL A 11 -20.02 -24.39 21.05
CA VAL A 11 -20.77 -25.65 21.28
C VAL A 11 -20.69 -26.59 20.06
N CYS A 12 -20.62 -26.03 18.84
CA CYS A 12 -20.40 -26.80 17.61
C CYS A 12 -18.94 -27.24 17.41
N GLY A 13 -18.05 -26.99 18.37
CA GLY A 13 -16.63 -27.34 18.28
C GLY A 13 -15.83 -26.49 17.29
N LEU A 14 -16.36 -25.33 16.88
CA LEU A 14 -15.66 -24.40 16.00
C LEU A 14 -14.84 -23.42 16.82
N THR A 15 -13.53 -23.39 16.56
CA THR A 15 -12.63 -22.40 17.16
C THR A 15 -12.65 -21.10 16.35
N ASP A 16 -12.26 -19.97 16.94
CA ASP A 16 -12.11 -18.72 16.18
C ASP A 16 -11.04 -18.86 15.09
N LEU A 17 -10.01 -19.68 15.31
CA LEU A 17 -9.02 -20.00 14.31
C LEU A 17 -9.66 -20.76 13.12
N ASP A 18 -10.59 -21.67 13.36
CA ASP A 18 -11.34 -22.34 12.28
C ASP A 18 -12.17 -21.33 11.50
N LEU A 19 -12.86 -20.41 12.20
CA LEU A 19 -13.66 -19.35 11.58
C LEU A 19 -12.80 -18.43 10.71
N ILE A 20 -11.66 -17.96 11.24
CA ILE A 20 -10.71 -17.10 10.53
C ILE A 20 -10.11 -17.80 9.33
N THR A 21 -9.74 -19.07 9.47
CA THR A 21 -9.08 -19.83 8.39
C THR A 21 -10.04 -20.35 7.33
N GLY A 22 -11.33 -20.41 7.64
CA GLY A 22 -12.34 -20.99 6.77
C GLY A 22 -12.29 -22.52 6.71
N ARG A 23 -11.52 -23.19 7.57
CA ARG A 23 -11.41 -24.67 7.62
C ARG A 23 -12.74 -25.36 7.91
N PHE A 24 -13.66 -24.66 8.58
CA PHE A 24 -15.01 -25.17 8.84
C PHE A 24 -15.93 -25.09 7.61
N CYS A 25 -15.60 -24.26 6.62
CA CYS A 25 -16.48 -24.04 5.47
C CYS A 25 -16.71 -25.35 4.70
N GLU A 26 -15.68 -26.16 4.48
CA GLU A 26 -15.81 -27.48 3.82
C GLU A 26 -16.81 -28.38 4.56
N LYS A 27 -16.71 -28.48 5.89
CA LYS A 27 -17.63 -29.27 6.71
C LYS A 27 -19.07 -28.76 6.69
N VAL A 28 -19.25 -27.44 6.63
CA VAL A 28 -20.58 -26.81 6.54
C VAL A 28 -21.17 -27.01 5.16
N ILE A 29 -20.36 -26.90 4.10
CA ILE A 29 -20.78 -27.15 2.72
C ILE A 29 -21.21 -28.60 2.56
N ASP A 30 -20.38 -29.55 3.01
CA ASP A 30 -20.66 -31.00 2.94
C ASP A 30 -21.99 -31.36 3.64
N ALA A 31 -22.31 -30.66 4.74
CA ALA A 31 -23.55 -30.85 5.48
C ALA A 31 -24.78 -30.20 4.81
N LEU A 32 -24.58 -29.26 3.87
CA LEU A 32 -25.63 -28.53 3.17
C LEU A 32 -25.80 -28.96 1.70
N THR A 33 -24.89 -29.78 1.18
CA THR A 33 -24.79 -30.13 -0.26
C THR A 33 -25.97 -30.90 -0.84
N ASP A 34 -26.81 -31.54 -0.04
CA ASP A 34 -27.98 -32.28 -0.55
C ASP A 34 -29.07 -31.35 -1.13
N ASP A 35 -29.05 -30.05 -0.84
CA ASP A 35 -30.16 -29.12 -1.16
C ASP A 35 -29.80 -27.87 -2.02
N LEU A 36 -28.56 -27.72 -2.52
CA LEU A 36 -28.10 -26.42 -3.07
C LEU A 36 -27.73 -26.44 -4.56
N VAL A 37 -28.34 -25.53 -5.34
CA VAL A 37 -28.18 -25.37 -6.81
C VAL A 37 -27.08 -24.35 -7.20
N ASP A 38 -26.57 -23.55 -6.24
CA ASP A 38 -25.56 -22.49 -6.47
C ASP A 38 -24.47 -22.50 -5.39
N GLY A 39 -23.58 -23.48 -5.43
CA GLY A 39 -22.57 -23.73 -4.38
C GLY A 39 -21.67 -22.52 -4.07
N ASP A 40 -21.25 -21.75 -5.08
CA ASP A 40 -20.27 -20.68 -4.90
C ASP A 40 -20.83 -19.47 -4.14
N GLY A 41 -22.10 -19.12 -4.37
CA GLY A 41 -22.78 -18.03 -3.65
C GLY A 41 -22.90 -18.29 -2.14
N TYR A 42 -23.22 -19.52 -1.75
CA TYR A 42 -23.35 -19.91 -0.34
C TYR A 42 -22.01 -19.92 0.38
N ILE A 43 -20.93 -20.33 -0.28
CA ILE A 43 -19.58 -20.33 0.31
C ILE A 43 -19.17 -18.90 0.72
N VAL A 44 -19.46 -17.92 -0.14
CA VAL A 44 -19.17 -16.52 0.16
C VAL A 44 -19.98 -16.04 1.36
N GLN A 45 -21.27 -16.39 1.45
CA GLN A 45 -22.13 -16.01 2.57
C GLN A 45 -21.68 -16.65 3.89
N VAL A 46 -21.29 -17.93 3.89
CA VAL A 46 -20.76 -18.63 5.07
C VAL A 46 -19.47 -17.96 5.55
N LYS A 47 -18.55 -17.66 4.64
CA LYS A 47 -17.31 -16.93 4.97
C LYS A 47 -17.59 -15.53 5.51
N GLN A 48 -18.56 -14.81 4.93
CA GLN A 48 -19.00 -13.51 5.45
C GLN A 48 -19.56 -13.63 6.86
N GLY A 49 -20.42 -14.61 7.12
CA GLY A 49 -20.99 -14.87 8.44
C GLY A 49 -19.91 -15.15 9.49
N ALA A 50 -18.92 -15.98 9.15
CA ALA A 50 -17.78 -16.25 10.03
C ALA A 50 -16.95 -14.99 10.30
N MET A 51 -16.62 -14.20 9.28
CA MET A 51 -15.84 -12.98 9.50
C MET A 51 -16.61 -11.95 10.35
N VAL A 52 -17.93 -11.85 10.20
CA VAL A 52 -18.75 -10.99 11.08
C VAL A 52 -18.74 -11.49 12.53
N ALA A 53 -18.80 -12.82 12.75
CA ALA A 53 -18.72 -13.40 14.09
C ALA A 53 -17.36 -13.13 14.75
N VAL A 54 -16.28 -13.31 13.99
CA VAL A 54 -14.89 -13.00 14.39
C VAL A 54 -14.75 -11.51 14.75
N TRP A 55 -15.23 -10.61 13.88
CA TRP A 55 -15.21 -9.16 14.16
C TRP A 55 -15.97 -8.81 15.43
N TRP A 56 -17.17 -9.36 15.60
CA TRP A 56 -17.97 -9.10 16.81
C TRP A 56 -17.21 -9.51 18.07
N ARG A 57 -16.64 -10.72 18.08
CA ARG A 57 -15.87 -11.23 19.21
C ARG A 57 -14.68 -10.32 19.54
N PHE A 58 -13.87 -9.98 18.55
CA PHE A 58 -12.63 -9.23 18.80
C PHE A 58 -12.82 -7.73 19.01
N CYS A 59 -13.91 -7.14 18.52
CA CYS A 59 -14.18 -5.71 18.69
C CYS A 59 -15.08 -5.41 19.89
N PHE A 60 -15.93 -6.33 20.34
CA PHE A 60 -16.93 -6.07 21.40
C PHE A 60 -16.89 -7.01 22.60
N ASP A 61 -16.21 -8.17 22.50
CA ASP A 61 -16.16 -9.17 23.59
C ASP A 61 -14.72 -9.36 24.11
N LYS A 62 -13.98 -8.25 24.22
CA LYS A 62 -12.58 -8.23 24.67
C LYS A 62 -12.40 -8.63 26.15
N GLU A 63 -13.47 -8.56 26.94
CA GLU A 63 -13.47 -8.88 28.37
C GLU A 63 -13.83 -10.35 28.64
N ALA A 64 -14.08 -11.15 27.60
CA ALA A 64 -14.32 -12.58 27.74
C ALA A 64 -13.13 -13.29 28.41
N MET A 65 -13.42 -14.20 29.34
CA MET A 65 -12.40 -14.91 30.11
C MET A 65 -11.38 -15.67 29.24
N ASP A 66 -11.76 -16.06 28.03
CA ASP A 66 -10.96 -16.83 27.08
C ASP A 66 -10.33 -15.97 25.96
N TYR A 67 -10.48 -14.63 26.01
CA TYR A 67 -10.00 -13.73 24.97
C TYR A 67 -8.49 -13.87 24.75
N GLN A 68 -7.70 -13.82 25.83
CA GLN A 68 -6.24 -13.89 25.73
C GLN A 68 -5.78 -15.26 25.22
N GLU A 69 -6.40 -16.35 25.70
CA GLU A 69 -6.10 -17.72 25.23
C GLU A 69 -6.40 -17.86 23.73
N THR A 70 -7.47 -17.21 23.25
CA THR A 70 -7.83 -17.18 21.84
C THR A 70 -6.78 -16.42 21.01
N VAL A 71 -6.36 -15.24 21.46
CA VAL A 71 -5.31 -14.45 20.80
C VAL A 71 -4.02 -15.25 20.75
N ASP A 72 -3.60 -15.87 21.85
CA ASP A 72 -2.39 -16.69 21.93
C ASP A 72 -2.45 -17.87 20.93
N SER A 73 -3.59 -18.54 20.83
CA SER A 73 -3.82 -19.63 19.87
C SER A 73 -3.70 -19.15 18.41
N ILE A 74 -4.27 -17.99 18.08
CA ILE A 74 -4.13 -17.37 16.75
C ILE A 74 -2.67 -17.01 16.49
N MET A 75 -1.96 -16.43 17.46
CA MET A 75 -0.56 -16.04 17.32
C MET A 75 0.35 -17.26 17.14
N ILE A 76 0.10 -18.36 17.85
CA ILE A 76 0.78 -19.63 17.63
C ILE A 76 0.55 -20.08 16.18
N GLY A 77 -0.70 -20.09 15.72
CA GLY A 77 -1.06 -20.46 14.36
C GLY A 77 -0.41 -19.58 13.28
N LEU A 78 -0.35 -18.27 13.48
CA LEU A 78 0.30 -17.31 12.58
C LEU A 78 1.81 -17.58 12.44
N ARG A 79 2.47 -17.98 13.53
CA ARG A 79 3.91 -18.29 13.53
C ARG A 79 4.21 -19.69 12.98
N SER A 80 3.29 -20.64 13.17
CA SER A 80 3.54 -22.05 12.86
C SER A 80 2.95 -22.50 11.52
N SER A 81 2.06 -21.72 10.90
CA SER A 81 1.33 -22.14 9.70
C SER A 81 1.17 -21.03 8.67
N ARG A 82 1.79 -21.24 7.51
CA ARG A 82 1.60 -20.45 6.29
C ARG A 82 0.13 -20.24 5.92
N HIS A 83 -0.64 -21.33 5.94
CA HIS A 83 -2.06 -21.30 5.59
C HIS A 83 -2.80 -20.38 6.54
N VAL A 84 -2.57 -20.51 7.85
CA VAL A 84 -3.20 -19.65 8.86
C VAL A 84 -2.83 -18.19 8.61
N PHE A 85 -1.54 -17.93 8.41
CA PHE A 85 -1.04 -16.59 8.09
C PHE A 85 -1.77 -15.97 6.89
N ARG A 86 -1.78 -16.67 5.76
CA ARG A 86 -2.47 -16.22 4.54
C ARG A 86 -3.94 -15.96 4.81
N SER A 87 -4.65 -16.94 5.39
CA SER A 87 -6.09 -16.83 5.63
C SER A 87 -6.44 -15.68 6.58
N VAL A 88 -5.65 -15.42 7.62
CA VAL A 88 -5.89 -14.31 8.55
C VAL A 88 -5.85 -12.96 7.83
N LEU A 89 -4.94 -12.81 6.85
CA LEU A 89 -4.81 -11.56 6.09
C LEU A 89 -5.70 -11.49 4.85
N SER A 90 -6.12 -12.62 4.27
CA SER A 90 -6.92 -12.65 3.05
C SER A 90 -8.41 -12.89 3.28
N ASN A 91 -8.83 -13.65 4.29
CA ASN A 91 -10.26 -13.92 4.50
C ASN A 91 -11.10 -12.70 4.90
N PRO A 92 -10.58 -11.65 5.59
CA PRO A 92 -11.34 -10.41 5.76
C PRO A 92 -11.76 -9.75 4.43
N LEU A 93 -11.11 -10.09 3.31
CA LEU A 93 -11.48 -9.64 1.96
C LEU A 93 -12.93 -9.97 1.60
N VAL A 94 -13.51 -11.05 2.13
CA VAL A 94 -14.91 -11.42 1.84
C VAL A 94 -15.91 -10.36 2.33
N LEU A 95 -15.53 -9.59 3.37
CA LEU A 95 -16.29 -8.45 3.87
C LEU A 95 -16.04 -7.19 3.05
N LEU A 96 -14.79 -7.00 2.60
CA LEU A 96 -14.38 -5.84 1.81
C LEU A 96 -14.91 -5.88 0.36
N SER A 97 -15.04 -7.07 -0.22
CA SER A 97 -15.45 -7.31 -1.61
C SER A 97 -16.94 -7.62 -1.79
N SER A 98 -17.78 -7.43 -0.77
CA SER A 98 -19.21 -7.78 -0.82
C SER A 98 -19.95 -7.03 -1.94
N VAL A 99 -20.71 -7.77 -2.77
CA VAL A 99 -21.48 -7.24 -3.91
C VAL A 99 -22.55 -6.24 -3.45
N GLU A 100 -23.13 -6.50 -2.28
CA GLU A 100 -23.98 -5.57 -1.54
C GLU A 100 -23.10 -4.74 -0.61
N LYS A 101 -22.37 -3.76 -1.16
CA LYS A 101 -21.46 -2.89 -0.41
C LYS A 101 -22.21 -2.04 0.62
N THR A 102 -22.53 -2.64 1.77
CA THR A 102 -22.81 -1.88 2.97
C THR A 102 -21.47 -1.47 3.53
N TRP A 103 -21.20 -0.16 3.58
CA TRP A 103 -19.95 0.38 4.11
C TRP A 103 -19.64 -0.11 5.53
N LYS A 104 -20.66 -0.56 6.26
CA LYS A 104 -20.47 -1.20 7.57
C LYS A 104 -19.70 -2.53 7.48
N ARG A 105 -19.96 -3.38 6.48
CA ARG A 105 -19.16 -4.61 6.27
C ARG A 105 -17.73 -4.29 5.89
N VAL A 106 -17.54 -3.26 5.07
CA VAL A 106 -16.20 -2.77 4.71
C VAL A 106 -15.43 -2.30 5.96
N GLU A 107 -16.08 -1.51 6.82
CA GLU A 107 -15.53 -1.08 8.11
C GLU A 107 -15.12 -2.29 8.96
N MET A 108 -16.00 -3.29 9.10
CA MET A 108 -15.70 -4.54 9.84
C MET A 108 -14.45 -5.26 9.30
N GLY A 109 -14.34 -5.37 7.97
CA GLY A 109 -13.18 -6.01 7.32
C GLY A 109 -11.88 -5.25 7.56
N VAL A 110 -11.92 -3.91 7.50
CA VAL A 110 -10.75 -3.05 7.78
C VAL A 110 -10.34 -3.16 9.24
N ASP A 111 -11.30 -3.14 10.17
CA ASP A 111 -11.03 -3.25 11.61
C ASP A 111 -10.41 -4.60 11.98
N LEU A 112 -10.87 -5.69 11.36
CA LEU A 112 -10.27 -7.01 11.53
C LEU A 112 -8.82 -7.04 11.05
N LEU A 113 -8.55 -6.55 9.84
CA LEU A 113 -7.18 -6.49 9.30
C LEU A 113 -6.27 -5.63 10.19
N SER A 114 -6.76 -4.48 10.68
CA SER A 114 -5.99 -3.65 11.62
C SER A 114 -5.64 -4.43 12.88
N THR A 115 -6.64 -5.07 13.49
CA THR A 115 -6.48 -5.86 14.72
C THR A 115 -5.45 -6.97 14.55
N PHE A 116 -5.54 -7.75 13.46
CA PHE A 116 -4.62 -8.85 13.20
C PHE A 116 -3.19 -8.38 12.92
N LEU A 117 -3.03 -7.26 12.21
CA LEU A 117 -1.71 -6.67 11.96
C LEU A 117 -1.10 -6.12 13.23
N GLU A 118 -1.89 -5.46 14.08
CA GLU A 118 -1.45 -4.94 15.39
C GLU A 118 -0.94 -6.07 16.27
N TRP A 119 -1.71 -7.15 16.43
CA TRP A 119 -1.25 -8.33 17.20
C TRP A 119 0.04 -8.91 16.64
N GLY A 120 0.10 -9.01 15.32
CA GLY A 120 1.28 -9.40 14.58
C GLY A 120 2.55 -8.66 14.96
N ILE A 121 2.45 -7.32 14.94
CA ILE A 121 3.56 -6.40 15.18
C ILE A 121 3.94 -6.36 16.67
N GLU A 122 2.95 -6.33 17.57
CA GLU A 122 3.17 -6.28 19.02
C GLU A 122 3.84 -7.55 19.55
N HIS A 123 3.53 -8.69 18.95
CA HIS A 123 4.02 -10.00 19.37
C HIS A 123 5.20 -10.48 18.52
N SER A 124 5.86 -9.63 17.72
CA SER A 124 7.09 -9.99 17.01
C SER A 124 8.30 -9.29 17.62
N ASP A 125 9.40 -10.02 17.84
CA ASP A 125 10.71 -9.46 18.24
C ASP A 125 11.41 -8.73 17.06
N GLY A 126 10.68 -7.86 16.34
CA GLY A 126 11.12 -7.19 15.12
C GLY A 126 9.96 -6.78 14.21
N PRO A 127 10.21 -6.34 12.95
CA PRO A 127 9.17 -6.34 11.90
C PRO A 127 8.51 -7.72 11.89
N PHE A 128 7.27 -7.86 11.39
CA PHE A 128 6.58 -9.15 11.24
C PHE A 128 7.43 -10.02 10.27
N GLN A 129 8.52 -10.59 10.78
CA GLN A 129 9.45 -11.47 10.10
C GLN A 129 8.74 -12.81 10.07
N ILE A 130 7.71 -12.87 9.24
CA ILE A 130 7.39 -14.10 8.54
C ILE A 130 8.72 -14.49 7.94
N HIS A 131 9.27 -15.63 8.35
CA HIS A 131 10.37 -16.20 7.61
C HIS A 131 9.96 -16.15 6.14
N SER A 132 10.68 -15.38 5.34
CA SER A 132 10.46 -15.24 3.88
C SER A 132 10.37 -16.61 3.21
N ASP A 133 10.87 -17.64 3.90
CA ASP A 133 10.90 -19.04 3.57
C ASP A 133 9.52 -19.72 3.65
N ILE A 134 8.48 -19.03 4.12
CA ILE A 134 7.13 -19.58 4.31
C ILE A 134 6.20 -19.23 3.15
N LEU A 135 6.36 -18.09 2.46
CA LEU A 135 5.41 -17.64 1.43
C LEU A 135 5.88 -18.02 0.01
N GLU A 136 5.01 -18.66 -0.76
CA GLU A 136 5.27 -18.93 -2.19
C GLU A 136 4.68 -17.80 -3.06
N PRO A 137 5.10 -17.71 -4.34
CA PRO A 137 4.55 -16.74 -5.29
C PRO A 137 3.02 -16.60 -5.28
N ASP A 138 2.29 -17.71 -5.16
CA ASP A 138 0.82 -17.73 -5.17
C ASP A 138 0.17 -17.09 -3.93
N ASP A 139 0.88 -16.92 -2.82
CA ASP A 139 0.35 -16.21 -1.64
C ASP A 139 0.27 -14.71 -1.86
N PHE A 140 1.22 -14.16 -2.61
CA PHE A 140 1.25 -12.74 -2.89
C PHE A 140 0.08 -12.30 -3.76
N ILE A 141 -0.49 -13.18 -4.57
CA ILE A 141 -1.68 -12.89 -5.39
C ILE A 141 -2.86 -12.44 -4.51
N GLU A 142 -3.14 -13.17 -3.43
CA GLU A 142 -4.22 -12.79 -2.51
C GLU A 142 -3.91 -11.52 -1.73
N LEU A 143 -2.67 -11.37 -1.26
CA LEU A 143 -2.26 -10.17 -0.53
C LEU A 143 -2.33 -8.92 -1.43
N TYR A 144 -1.95 -9.03 -2.70
CA TYR A 144 -2.10 -7.94 -3.68
C TYR A 144 -3.56 -7.57 -3.91
N LYS A 145 -4.46 -8.56 -3.95
CA LYS A 145 -5.89 -8.30 -4.04
C LYS A 145 -6.43 -7.57 -2.80
N VAL A 146 -5.94 -7.91 -1.61
CA VAL A 146 -6.28 -7.16 -0.38
C VAL A 146 -5.82 -5.71 -0.48
N LEU A 147 -4.58 -5.46 -0.92
CA LEU A 147 -4.05 -4.10 -1.09
C LEU A 147 -4.85 -3.29 -2.12
N GLU A 148 -5.23 -3.89 -3.25
CA GLU A 148 -6.07 -3.24 -4.28
C GLU A 148 -7.45 -2.88 -3.73
N VAL A 149 -8.07 -3.78 -2.97
CA VAL A 149 -9.37 -3.50 -2.35
C VAL A 149 -9.23 -2.41 -1.28
N LEU A 150 -8.16 -2.41 -0.47
CA LEU A 150 -7.89 -1.32 0.48
C LEU A 150 -7.70 0.02 -0.23
N GLN A 151 -6.98 0.07 -1.35
CA GLN A 151 -6.87 1.28 -2.19
C GLN A 151 -8.24 1.78 -2.64
N ASN A 152 -9.12 0.88 -3.09
CA ASN A 152 -10.49 1.24 -3.44
C ASN A 152 -11.30 1.76 -2.23
N VAL A 153 -11.12 1.18 -1.04
CA VAL A 153 -11.74 1.70 0.20
C VAL A 153 -11.24 3.10 0.51
N ILE A 154 -9.94 3.35 0.40
CA ILE A 154 -9.33 4.68 0.63
C ILE A 154 -9.88 5.71 -0.36
N LEU A 155 -10.15 5.33 -1.60
CA LEU A 155 -10.66 6.25 -2.63
C LEU A 155 -12.17 6.54 -2.48
N PHE A 156 -12.97 5.51 -2.20
CA PHE A 156 -14.42 5.58 -2.41
C PHE A 156 -15.28 5.48 -1.15
N CYS A 157 -14.72 5.06 0.00
CA CYS A 157 -15.51 4.94 1.22
C CYS A 157 -15.95 6.33 1.72
N PRO A 158 -17.25 6.58 1.98
CA PRO A 158 -17.72 7.90 2.40
C PRO A 158 -17.27 8.25 3.81
N GLN A 159 -17.03 7.26 4.68
CA GLN A 159 -16.56 7.46 6.05
C GLN A 159 -15.06 7.77 6.09
N SER A 160 -14.70 8.99 6.49
CA SER A 160 -13.30 9.42 6.60
C SER A 160 -12.48 8.57 7.56
N ALA A 161 -13.06 8.16 8.69
CA ALA A 161 -12.38 7.30 9.67
C ALA A 161 -12.00 5.94 9.05
N THR A 162 -12.91 5.33 8.28
CA THR A 162 -12.65 4.06 7.59
C THR A 162 -11.60 4.22 6.49
N ARG A 163 -11.63 5.32 5.71
CA ARG A 163 -10.57 5.62 4.73
C ARG A 163 -9.19 5.73 5.38
N GLN A 164 -9.11 6.46 6.50
CA GLN A 164 -7.87 6.63 7.25
C GLN A 164 -7.38 5.31 7.85
N ASN A 165 -8.29 4.49 8.38
CA ASN A 165 -7.93 3.17 8.91
C ASN A 165 -7.42 2.25 7.79
N ALA A 166 -8.13 2.21 6.66
CA ALA A 166 -7.71 1.44 5.48
C ALA A 166 -6.33 1.85 4.96
N TYR A 167 -6.01 3.16 4.97
CA TYR A 167 -4.67 3.65 4.62
C TYR A 167 -3.59 3.14 5.59
N LYS A 168 -3.86 3.17 6.91
CA LYS A 168 -2.92 2.62 7.91
C LYS A 168 -2.70 1.12 7.70
N VAL A 169 -3.76 0.36 7.49
CA VAL A 169 -3.70 -1.08 7.21
C VAL A 169 -2.87 -1.34 5.95
N LEU A 170 -3.14 -0.63 4.85
CA LEU A 170 -2.39 -0.75 3.59
C LEU A 170 -0.90 -0.51 3.80
N VAL A 171 -0.52 0.58 4.50
CA VAL A 171 0.88 0.90 4.79
C VAL A 171 1.51 -0.17 5.68
N ASN A 172 0.81 -0.64 6.72
CA ASN A 172 1.34 -1.67 7.61
C ASN A 172 1.55 -3.01 6.90
N MET A 173 0.64 -3.42 6.01
CA MET A 173 0.84 -4.61 5.17
C MET A 173 2.08 -4.46 4.29
N ILE A 174 2.23 -3.33 3.61
CA ILE A 174 3.41 -3.09 2.76
C ILE A 174 4.68 -3.09 3.62
N ARG A 175 4.71 -2.44 4.78
CA ARG A 175 5.93 -2.30 5.58
C ARG A 175 6.33 -3.54 6.35
N ASN A 176 5.34 -4.21 6.95
CA ASN A 176 5.60 -5.22 7.95
C ASN A 176 5.35 -6.63 7.43
N VAL A 177 4.47 -6.81 6.44
CA VAL A 177 4.12 -8.16 5.94
C VAL A 177 4.94 -8.56 4.71
N LEU A 178 5.04 -7.68 3.71
CA LEU A 178 5.66 -8.08 2.44
C LEU A 178 7.19 -8.08 2.52
N PRO A 179 7.89 -9.05 1.90
CA PRO A 179 9.36 -9.01 1.77
C PRO A 179 9.79 -7.94 0.75
N PRO A 180 11.05 -7.45 0.79
CA PRO A 180 11.48 -6.25 0.06
C PRO A 180 11.13 -6.18 -1.44
N GLU A 181 11.29 -7.27 -2.19
CA GLU A 181 10.94 -7.31 -3.62
C GLU A 181 9.42 -7.25 -3.85
N GLU A 182 8.63 -7.94 -3.03
CA GLU A 182 7.18 -7.92 -3.13
C GLU A 182 6.60 -6.57 -2.63
N LYS A 183 7.23 -5.91 -1.65
CA LYS A 183 6.91 -4.52 -1.29
C LYS A 183 7.01 -3.59 -2.49
N PHE A 184 8.11 -3.69 -3.22
CA PHE A 184 8.36 -2.84 -4.38
C PHE A 184 7.38 -3.14 -5.52
N LYS A 185 7.14 -4.42 -5.80
CA LYS A 185 6.13 -4.84 -6.79
C LYS A 185 4.73 -4.34 -6.42
N ALA A 186 4.32 -4.48 -5.16
CA ALA A 186 3.03 -3.98 -4.67
C ALA A 186 2.89 -2.48 -4.88
N LEU A 187 3.88 -1.69 -4.43
CA LEU A 187 3.86 -0.23 -4.61
C LEU A 187 3.84 0.16 -6.09
N LYS A 188 4.68 -0.48 -6.92
CA LYS A 188 4.69 -0.25 -8.37
C LYS A 188 3.32 -0.55 -8.99
N GLN A 189 2.71 -1.67 -8.64
CA GLN A 189 1.38 -2.04 -9.13
C GLN A 189 0.32 -1.02 -8.70
N LEU A 190 0.22 -0.72 -7.39
CA LEU A 190 -0.77 0.22 -6.86
C LEU A 190 -0.63 1.64 -7.43
N ILE A 191 0.60 2.09 -7.71
CA ILE A 191 0.87 3.39 -8.34
C ILE A 191 0.46 3.35 -9.82
N THR A 192 0.88 2.32 -10.55
CA THR A 192 0.66 2.25 -12.00
C THR A 192 -0.79 1.99 -12.40
N GLN A 193 -1.57 1.37 -11.52
CA GLN A 193 -3.00 1.09 -11.74
C GLN A 193 -3.92 2.22 -11.23
N SER A 194 -3.39 3.20 -10.49
CA SER A 194 -4.22 4.27 -9.95
C SER A 194 -4.37 5.41 -10.95
N GLU A 195 -5.61 5.83 -11.20
CA GLU A 195 -5.91 7.03 -11.99
C GLU A 195 -5.96 8.31 -11.12
N GLN A 196 -5.96 8.16 -9.79
CA GLN A 196 -6.15 9.27 -8.85
C GLN A 196 -4.80 9.85 -8.42
N SER A 197 -4.51 11.07 -8.88
CA SER A 197 -3.26 11.80 -8.61
C SER A 197 -2.89 11.86 -7.12
N SER A 198 -3.87 12.09 -6.25
CA SER A 198 -3.67 12.13 -4.80
C SER A 198 -3.29 10.78 -4.20
N MET A 199 -3.84 9.67 -4.72
CA MET A 199 -3.48 8.32 -4.28
C MET A 199 -2.07 7.95 -4.74
N ILE A 200 -1.70 8.28 -5.98
CA ILE A 200 -0.31 8.13 -6.46
C ILE A 200 0.64 8.90 -5.53
N SER A 201 0.30 10.15 -5.18
CA SER A 201 1.10 10.97 -4.28
C SER A 201 1.30 10.35 -2.89
N LEU A 202 0.23 9.80 -2.29
CA LEU A 202 0.31 9.08 -1.02
C LEU A 202 1.23 7.85 -1.10
N LEU A 203 1.12 7.05 -2.16
CA LEU A 203 1.97 5.87 -2.35
C LEU A 203 3.43 6.26 -2.63
N MET A 204 3.66 7.35 -3.37
CA MET A 204 5.00 7.90 -3.58
C MET A 204 5.66 8.38 -2.27
N TYR A 205 4.87 8.86 -1.31
CA TYR A 205 5.37 9.15 0.04
C TYR A 205 5.82 7.87 0.75
N VAL A 206 5.07 6.77 0.65
CA VAL A 206 5.49 5.46 1.18
C VAL A 206 6.79 4.99 0.53
N VAL A 207 6.92 5.14 -0.80
CA VAL A 207 8.16 4.84 -1.54
C VAL A 207 9.33 5.65 -0.97
N LYS A 208 9.15 6.96 -0.75
CA LYS A 208 10.19 7.83 -0.18
C LYS A 208 10.69 7.33 1.18
N GLU A 209 9.78 6.92 2.06
CA GLU A 209 10.17 6.38 3.37
C GLU A 209 10.91 5.04 3.26
N GLU A 210 10.48 4.13 2.39
CA GLU A 210 11.20 2.87 2.15
C GLU A 210 12.59 3.10 1.54
N VAL A 211 12.73 4.11 0.66
CA VAL A 211 14.03 4.55 0.12
C VAL A 211 14.93 5.09 1.23
N ASP A 212 14.42 5.96 2.09
CA ASP A 212 15.21 6.54 3.19
C ASP A 212 15.71 5.45 4.14
N ASN A 213 14.84 4.49 4.47
CA ASN A 213 15.18 3.32 5.27
C ASN A 213 16.25 2.45 4.56
N ALA A 214 16.05 2.12 3.29
CA ALA A 214 16.95 1.26 2.52
C ALA A 214 18.35 1.88 2.34
N ILE A 215 18.43 3.18 2.03
CA ILE A 215 19.70 3.90 1.93
C ILE A 215 20.40 3.96 3.29
N SER A 216 19.66 4.22 4.36
CA SER A 216 20.22 4.27 5.72
C SER A 216 20.77 2.90 6.14
N LEU A 217 20.06 1.80 5.83
CA LEU A 217 20.53 0.44 6.07
C LEU A 217 21.79 0.10 5.27
N ARG A 218 21.90 0.53 4.01
CA ARG A 218 23.12 0.32 3.21
C ARG A 218 24.33 1.12 3.72
N ARG A 219 24.12 2.21 4.44
CA ARG A 219 25.22 2.97 5.06
C ARG A 219 25.77 2.29 6.30
N ASP A 220 24.96 1.49 6.98
CA ASP A 220 25.39 0.68 8.11
C ASP A 220 26.26 -0.49 7.61
N PRO A 221 27.57 -0.54 7.93
CA PRO A 221 28.47 -1.59 7.47
C PRO A 221 28.00 -3.00 7.86
N SER A 222 27.27 -3.14 8.97
CA SER A 222 26.74 -4.43 9.42
C SER A 222 25.56 -4.93 8.59
N LYS A 223 24.90 -4.05 7.82
CA LYS A 223 23.67 -4.33 7.06
C LYS A 223 23.81 -4.10 5.55
N GLN A 224 25.02 -3.80 5.07
CA GLN A 224 25.31 -3.59 3.64
C GLN A 224 24.90 -4.75 2.73
N HIS A 225 24.91 -5.98 3.23
CA HIS A 225 24.52 -7.17 2.48
C HIS A 225 23.01 -7.28 2.24
N LEU A 226 22.19 -6.46 2.91
CA LEU A 226 20.75 -6.43 2.72
C LEU A 226 20.43 -5.66 1.42
N ASN A 227 20.26 -6.39 0.34
CA ASN A 227 19.81 -5.83 -0.92
C ASN A 227 18.32 -5.45 -0.82
N SER A 228 18.04 -4.17 -1.06
CA SER A 228 16.68 -3.65 -1.15
C SER A 228 16.47 -3.01 -2.53
N PRO A 229 15.35 -3.30 -3.22
CA PRO A 229 15.01 -2.64 -4.49
C PRO A 229 14.82 -1.13 -4.33
N PHE A 230 14.51 -0.65 -3.11
CA PHE A 230 14.38 0.78 -2.81
C PHE A 230 15.73 1.51 -2.69
N ALA A 231 16.86 0.80 -2.69
CA ALA A 231 18.20 1.38 -2.82
C ALA A 231 18.86 0.87 -4.11
N SER A 232 18.13 1.00 -5.22
CA SER A 232 18.56 0.61 -6.58
C SER A 232 17.93 1.53 -7.63
N GLU A 233 18.39 1.40 -8.89
CA GLU A 233 17.86 2.14 -10.04
C GLU A 233 16.36 1.95 -10.28
N LYS A 234 15.76 0.86 -9.76
CA LYS A 234 14.31 0.59 -9.85
C LYS A 234 13.46 1.77 -9.36
N VAL A 235 13.92 2.54 -8.38
CA VAL A 235 13.20 3.72 -7.85
C VAL A 235 13.00 4.78 -8.94
N MET A 236 13.96 4.91 -9.87
CA MET A 236 13.88 5.85 -10.97
C MET A 236 12.78 5.48 -11.97
N GLU A 237 12.44 4.20 -12.10
CA GLU A 237 11.33 3.76 -12.96
C GLU A 237 9.99 4.31 -12.47
N LEU A 238 9.77 4.38 -11.14
CA LEU A 238 8.56 4.94 -10.55
C LEU A 238 8.45 6.44 -10.78
N ILE A 239 9.56 7.17 -10.61
CA ILE A 239 9.62 8.60 -10.90
C ILE A 239 9.34 8.85 -12.39
N ASN A 240 9.97 8.07 -13.27
CA ASN A 240 9.77 8.17 -14.72
C ASN A 240 8.31 7.91 -15.10
N PHE A 241 7.65 6.92 -14.51
CA PHE A 241 6.24 6.63 -14.78
C PHE A 241 5.34 7.85 -14.54
N VAL A 242 5.59 8.60 -13.46
CA VAL A 242 4.79 9.78 -13.11
C VAL A 242 5.17 11.01 -13.94
N LEU A 243 6.47 11.27 -14.13
CA LEU A 243 6.94 12.47 -14.84
C LEU A 243 6.86 12.34 -16.37
N ARG A 244 6.78 11.12 -16.89
CA ARG A 244 6.68 10.82 -18.30
C ARG A 244 5.67 9.68 -18.56
N PRO A 245 4.36 9.97 -18.44
CA PRO A 245 3.33 9.03 -18.84
C PRO A 245 3.50 8.61 -20.31
N THR A 246 3.04 7.39 -20.65
CA THR A 246 3.10 6.88 -22.03
C THR A 246 2.22 7.68 -23.00
N THR A 247 1.27 8.46 -22.48
CA THR A 247 0.32 9.29 -23.24
C THR A 247 0.85 10.70 -23.56
N GLY A 248 2.04 11.09 -23.10
CA GLY A 248 2.62 12.43 -23.34
C GLY A 248 3.12 13.09 -22.05
N PRO A 249 3.14 14.44 -21.96
CA PRO A 249 3.43 15.12 -20.71
C PRO A 249 2.32 14.85 -19.67
N PRO A 250 2.61 14.96 -18.37
CA PRO A 250 1.59 14.85 -17.33
C PRO A 250 0.42 15.82 -17.54
N GLU A 251 -0.80 15.34 -17.30
CA GLU A 251 -2.02 16.12 -17.49
C GLU A 251 -2.23 17.06 -16.30
N LEU A 252 -1.80 18.31 -16.43
CA LEU A 252 -2.00 19.34 -15.41
C LEU A 252 -3.24 20.20 -15.71
N PRO A 253 -4.01 20.61 -14.68
CA PRO A 253 -3.70 20.49 -13.25
C PRO A 253 -4.10 19.17 -12.56
N GLN A 254 -4.72 18.23 -13.26
CA GLN A 254 -5.31 17.01 -12.67
C GLN A 254 -4.25 16.13 -11.97
N GLN A 255 -3.04 16.08 -12.52
CA GLN A 255 -1.94 15.25 -12.02
C GLN A 255 -0.94 16.01 -11.12
N ILE A 256 -1.32 17.19 -10.57
CA ILE A 256 -0.42 18.01 -9.76
C ILE A 256 0.18 17.24 -8.57
N ASP A 257 -0.64 16.57 -7.77
CA ASP A 257 -0.18 15.88 -6.56
C ASP A 257 0.85 14.79 -6.90
N ALA A 258 0.57 13.97 -7.92
CA ALA A 258 1.47 12.94 -8.39
C ALA A 258 2.79 13.54 -8.89
N VAL A 259 2.75 14.52 -9.80
CA VAL A 259 3.94 15.18 -10.35
C VAL A 259 4.78 15.82 -9.25
N LEU A 260 4.14 16.52 -8.31
CA LEU A 260 4.81 17.17 -7.20
C LEU A 260 5.49 16.14 -6.29
N SER A 261 4.84 15.01 -6.01
CA SER A 261 5.43 13.92 -5.20
C SER A 261 6.65 13.29 -5.88
N ALA A 262 6.59 13.06 -7.20
CA ALA A 262 7.69 12.49 -7.97
C ALA A 262 8.90 13.44 -8.05
N LEU A 263 8.67 14.73 -8.30
CA LEU A 263 9.74 15.75 -8.26
C LEU A 263 10.36 15.83 -6.86
N ASN A 264 9.54 15.77 -5.80
CA ASN A 264 10.05 15.77 -4.43
C ASN A 264 10.87 14.53 -4.10
N LEU A 265 10.48 13.34 -4.58
CA LEU A 265 11.27 12.12 -4.42
C LEU A 265 12.62 12.26 -5.15
N TYR A 266 12.61 12.73 -6.40
CA TYR A 266 13.85 12.96 -7.16
C TYR A 266 14.79 13.96 -6.44
N ARG A 267 14.24 15.09 -5.98
CA ARG A 267 14.98 16.09 -5.20
C ARG A 267 15.57 15.48 -3.93
N PHE A 268 14.79 14.67 -3.22
CA PHE A 268 15.24 13.97 -2.03
C PHE A 268 16.41 13.03 -2.35
N LEU A 269 16.33 12.24 -3.42
CA LEU A 269 17.40 11.35 -3.85
C LEU A 269 18.70 12.10 -4.12
N LEU A 270 18.66 13.17 -4.92
CA LEU A 270 19.84 13.99 -5.22
C LEU A 270 20.53 14.47 -3.94
N ILE A 271 19.78 15.10 -3.03
CA ILE A 271 20.31 15.65 -1.79
C ILE A 271 20.84 14.53 -0.88
N LYS A 272 20.07 13.45 -0.71
CA LYS A 272 20.38 12.36 0.22
C LYS A 272 21.64 11.61 -0.22
N GLU A 273 21.75 11.28 -1.50
CA GLU A 273 22.88 10.54 -2.09
C GLU A 273 24.15 11.41 -2.12
N GLU A 274 24.04 12.68 -2.53
CA GLU A 274 25.17 13.61 -2.54
C GLU A 274 25.74 13.83 -1.13
N ALA A 275 24.89 14.13 -0.15
CA ALA A 275 25.30 14.30 1.24
C ALA A 275 25.92 13.02 1.84
N GLY A 276 25.47 11.86 1.38
CA GLY A 276 26.01 10.57 1.81
C GLY A 276 27.20 10.08 1.02
N ARG A 277 27.63 10.80 -0.03
CA ARG A 277 28.64 10.34 -0.99
C ARG A 277 28.35 8.94 -1.52
N SER A 278 27.08 8.65 -1.78
CA SER A 278 26.59 7.39 -2.33
C SER A 278 25.96 7.62 -3.70
N ASN A 279 25.68 6.54 -4.42
CA ASN A 279 24.86 6.59 -5.63
C ASN A 279 24.10 5.26 -5.82
N TYR A 280 23.45 4.79 -4.76
CA TYR A 280 22.78 3.49 -4.75
C TYR A 280 21.60 3.45 -5.71
N THR A 281 20.88 4.56 -5.90
CA THR A 281 19.75 4.62 -6.83
C THR A 281 20.15 5.01 -8.25
N GLY A 282 21.43 5.29 -8.48
CA GLY A 282 21.95 5.75 -9.77
C GLY A 282 21.52 7.18 -10.13
N VAL A 283 20.95 7.94 -9.19
CA VAL A 283 20.41 9.29 -9.46
C VAL A 283 21.52 10.29 -9.85
N LEU A 284 22.74 10.10 -9.34
CA LEU A 284 23.91 10.93 -9.62
C LEU A 284 24.72 10.44 -10.83
N LEU A 285 24.29 9.37 -11.51
CA LEU A 285 24.92 8.96 -12.78
C LEU A 285 24.73 10.06 -13.82
N LYS A 286 25.80 10.37 -14.57
CA LYS A 286 25.76 11.37 -15.64
C LYS A 286 24.61 11.12 -16.62
N SER A 287 24.43 9.87 -17.05
CA SER A 287 23.35 9.46 -17.96
C SER A 287 21.96 9.72 -17.37
N SER A 288 21.76 9.41 -16.08
CA SER A 288 20.48 9.59 -15.39
C SER A 288 20.14 11.07 -15.19
N LEU A 289 21.15 11.91 -14.90
CA LEU A 289 20.99 13.36 -14.81
C LEU A 289 20.65 13.98 -16.17
N GLU A 290 21.39 13.62 -17.22
CA GLU A 290 21.13 14.07 -18.60
C GLU A 290 19.73 13.64 -19.09
N GLU A 291 19.33 12.41 -18.78
CA GLU A 291 18.00 11.91 -19.08
C GLU A 291 16.91 12.68 -18.33
N ALA A 292 17.08 12.91 -17.02
CA ALA A 292 16.09 13.65 -16.23
C ALA A 292 15.91 15.09 -16.74
N CYS A 293 17.00 15.81 -17.03
CA CYS A 293 16.94 17.16 -17.57
C CYS A 293 16.24 17.18 -18.94
N SER A 294 16.68 16.34 -19.87
CA SER A 294 16.20 16.34 -21.25
C SER A 294 14.78 15.78 -21.41
N LYS A 295 14.43 14.72 -20.69
CA LYS A 295 13.16 14.00 -20.86
C LYS A 295 12.08 14.40 -19.85
N TRP A 296 12.43 14.95 -18.69
CA TRP A 296 11.44 15.33 -17.66
C TRP A 296 11.40 16.84 -17.44
N PHE A 297 12.53 17.44 -17.06
CA PHE A 297 12.51 18.78 -16.51
C PHE A 297 12.30 19.88 -17.54
N HIS A 298 13.04 19.87 -18.65
CA HIS A 298 12.85 20.86 -19.70
C HIS A 298 11.47 20.78 -20.36
N PRO A 299 10.95 19.58 -20.74
CA PRO A 299 9.59 19.46 -21.24
C PRO A 299 8.53 19.99 -20.26
N LEU A 300 8.65 19.64 -18.97
CA LEU A 300 7.71 20.11 -17.95
C LEU A 300 7.80 21.63 -17.76
N ARG A 301 9.00 22.21 -17.80
CA ARG A 301 9.19 23.67 -17.74
C ARG A 301 8.49 24.37 -18.89
N THR A 302 8.71 23.90 -20.12
CA THR A 302 8.06 24.45 -21.32
C THR A 302 6.54 24.35 -21.23
N PHE A 303 6.03 23.22 -20.75
CA PHE A 303 4.60 23.03 -20.53
C PHE A 303 4.05 24.03 -19.51
N LEU A 304 4.67 24.16 -18.34
CA LEU A 304 4.22 25.06 -17.26
C LEU A 304 4.22 26.54 -17.70
N GLU A 305 5.24 26.96 -18.46
CA GLU A 305 5.28 28.32 -19.02
C GLU A 305 4.15 28.54 -20.03
N GLY A 306 3.88 27.57 -20.90
CA GLY A 306 2.77 27.62 -21.85
C GLY A 306 1.41 27.70 -21.14
N PHE A 307 1.23 26.87 -20.10
CA PHE A 307 0.03 26.86 -19.27
C PHE A 307 -0.23 28.24 -18.63
N LYS A 308 0.80 28.86 -18.03
CA LYS A 308 0.69 30.19 -17.43
C LYS A 308 0.40 31.30 -18.45
N ARG A 309 1.01 31.24 -19.65
CA ARG A 309 0.73 32.22 -20.71
C ARG A 309 -0.72 32.12 -21.18
N SER A 310 -1.23 30.90 -21.35
CA SER A 310 -2.64 30.65 -21.69
C SER A 310 -3.57 31.18 -20.60
N PHE A 311 -3.23 30.94 -19.33
CA PHE A 311 -3.98 31.43 -18.17
C PHE A 311 -4.11 32.96 -18.16
N CYS A 312 -2.99 33.69 -18.32
CA CYS A 312 -3.01 35.16 -18.34
C CYS A 312 -3.77 35.75 -19.53
N ALA A 313 -4.02 34.96 -20.57
CA ALA A 313 -4.73 35.38 -21.78
C ALA A 313 -6.22 35.01 -21.78
N SER A 314 -6.70 34.18 -20.85
CA SER A 314 -8.09 33.73 -20.77
C SER A 314 -8.88 34.49 -19.71
N ASP A 315 -10.08 34.97 -20.05
CA ASP A 315 -11.12 35.48 -19.12
C ASP A 315 -11.82 34.35 -18.32
N ALA A 316 -11.29 33.12 -18.40
CA ALA A 316 -11.90 31.95 -17.81
C ALA A 316 -11.70 31.91 -16.29
N ASP A 317 -12.77 31.52 -15.58
CA ASP A 317 -12.87 31.37 -14.13
C ASP A 317 -12.07 30.17 -13.57
N VAL A 318 -10.83 30.00 -14.05
CA VAL A 318 -9.87 29.06 -13.48
C VAL A 318 -9.36 29.69 -12.19
N THR A 319 -9.72 29.08 -11.06
CA THR A 319 -9.51 29.62 -9.73
C THR A 319 -8.03 29.85 -9.43
N ALA A 320 -7.71 30.96 -8.75
CA ALA A 320 -6.35 31.29 -8.31
C ALA A 320 -5.64 30.13 -7.58
N SER A 321 -6.40 29.21 -6.96
CA SER A 321 -5.89 27.97 -6.37
C SER A 321 -5.19 27.04 -7.35
N VAL A 322 -5.63 26.94 -8.61
CA VAL A 322 -4.97 26.13 -9.64
C VAL A 322 -3.62 26.74 -10.00
N LEU A 323 -3.56 28.06 -10.19
CA LEU A 323 -2.31 28.76 -10.49
C LEU A 323 -1.29 28.63 -9.35
N LEU A 324 -1.75 28.74 -8.10
CA LEU A 324 -0.90 28.52 -6.92
C LEU A 324 -0.34 27.09 -6.91
N SER A 325 -1.19 26.09 -7.19
CA SER A 325 -0.78 24.68 -7.22
C SER A 325 0.25 24.39 -8.32
N VAL A 326 0.06 24.96 -9.52
CA VAL A 326 1.03 24.90 -10.63
C VAL A 326 2.34 25.59 -10.27
N SER A 327 2.28 26.72 -9.55
CA SER A 327 3.47 27.44 -9.09
C SER A 327 4.27 26.63 -8.05
N CYS A 328 3.60 25.82 -7.22
CA CYS A 328 4.29 24.88 -6.34
C CYS A 328 5.09 23.82 -7.11
N VAL A 329 4.51 23.26 -8.18
CA VAL A 329 5.21 22.31 -9.07
C VAL A 329 6.44 22.96 -9.69
N GLU A 330 6.27 24.17 -10.22
CA GLU A 330 7.35 24.93 -10.84
C GLU A 330 8.52 25.20 -9.86
N GLY A 331 8.22 25.60 -8.62
CA GLY A 331 9.25 25.83 -7.60
C GLY A 331 10.09 24.58 -7.29
N VAL A 332 9.45 23.41 -7.19
CA VAL A 332 10.18 22.14 -6.97
C VAL A 332 10.96 21.73 -8.22
N LEU A 333 10.37 21.89 -9.40
CA LEU A 333 11.03 21.61 -10.68
C LEU A 333 12.32 22.42 -10.84
N TYR A 334 12.28 23.72 -10.55
CA TYR A 334 13.47 24.57 -10.62
C TYR A 334 14.56 24.12 -9.68
N ARG A 335 14.20 23.70 -8.46
CA ARG A 335 15.16 23.16 -7.52
C ARG A 335 15.77 21.85 -8.01
N CYS A 336 15.00 20.97 -8.66
CA CYS A 336 15.52 19.75 -9.27
C CYS A 336 16.51 20.06 -10.40
N LEU A 337 16.19 21.01 -11.29
CA LEU A 337 17.08 21.47 -12.36
C LEU A 337 18.41 21.99 -11.81
N GLU A 338 18.34 22.91 -10.84
CA GLU A 338 19.53 23.50 -10.23
C GLU A 338 20.46 22.43 -9.65
N LEU A 339 19.91 21.49 -8.89
CA LEU A 339 20.69 20.39 -8.28
C LEU A 339 21.25 19.45 -9.33
N ALA A 340 20.47 19.07 -10.35
CA ALA A 340 20.93 18.17 -11.41
C ALA A 340 22.04 18.80 -12.26
N GLU A 341 21.91 20.07 -12.62
CA GLU A 341 22.94 20.82 -13.36
C GLU A 341 24.22 21.01 -12.54
N ALA A 342 24.10 21.26 -11.23
CA ALA A 342 25.25 21.31 -10.33
C ALA A 342 25.98 19.96 -10.26
N ALA A 343 25.23 18.86 -10.10
CA ALA A 343 25.79 17.51 -10.10
C ALA A 343 26.45 17.16 -11.43
N LEU A 344 25.87 17.56 -12.57
CA LEU A 344 26.46 17.37 -13.89
C LEU A 344 27.79 18.10 -14.05
N LYS A 345 27.92 19.34 -13.56
CA LYS A 345 29.18 20.09 -13.61
C LYS A 345 30.32 19.34 -12.92
N ASN A 346 30.04 18.68 -11.80
CA ASN A 346 31.02 17.87 -11.07
C ASN A 346 31.53 16.66 -11.87
N HIS A 347 30.83 16.22 -12.93
CA HIS A 347 31.32 15.17 -13.83
C HIS A 347 32.23 15.68 -14.96
N TYR A 348 32.26 17.00 -15.18
CA TYR A 348 33.07 17.64 -16.23
C TYR A 348 34.34 18.32 -15.69
N THR A 349 34.45 18.44 -14.37
CA THR A 349 35.62 18.93 -13.62
C THR A 349 36.38 17.76 -13.04
#